data_AF-A0A9P1IQS5-F1
#
_entry.id   AF-A0A9P1IQS5-F1
#
_cell.length_a   1.000
_cell.length_b   1.000
_cell.length_c   1.000
_cell.angle_alpha   90.00
_cell.angle_beta   90.00
_cell.angle_gamma   90.00
#
_symmetry.space_group_name_H-M   'P 1'
#
loop_
_entity.id
_entity.type
_entity.pdbx_description
1 polymer ?
#
loop_
_entity_poly.entity_id
_entity_poly.type
_entity_poly.pdbx_seq_one_letter_code
_entity_poly.pdbx_strand_id
1 'polypeptide(L)'
;MCDGKIDCADHSDEPAHICLKRPNFNNLQLMEISNSLKCPESWFKCSDSSKCLRSNLVCDQYKDCGDGSDEAEFCHFFKPASSPSTVY
;
A
#
# COMPACT_ATOMS: atom_id res chain seq x y z
N MET A 1 -27.79 2.63 20.73
CA MET A 1 -27.20 1.40 21.29
C MET A 1 -26.81 0.57 20.08
N CYS A 2 -25.65 -0.06 20.07
CA CYS A 2 -25.17 -0.80 18.90
C CYS A 2 -25.46 -2.30 19.03
N ASP A 3 -26.74 -2.68 19.03
CA ASP A 3 -27.17 -4.06 19.30
C ASP A 3 -27.57 -4.86 18.04
N GLY A 4 -27.48 -4.27 16.84
CA GLY A 4 -27.93 -4.94 15.60
C GLY A 4 -29.45 -4.82 15.38
N LYS A 5 -30.09 -3.83 16.02
CA LYS A 5 -31.51 -3.48 15.84
C LYS A 5 -31.65 -1.98 15.67
N ILE A 6 -32.52 -1.58 14.76
CA ILE A 6 -32.88 -0.18 14.52
C ILE A 6 -33.79 0.29 15.66
N ASP A 7 -33.17 0.91 16.66
CA ASP A 7 -33.84 1.48 17.82
C ASP A 7 -34.36 2.90 17.52
N CYS A 8 -33.77 3.63 16.56
CA CYS A 8 -34.20 4.97 16.14
C CYS A 8 -34.78 4.98 14.71
N ALA A 9 -35.82 5.79 14.48
CA ALA A 9 -36.48 5.90 13.17
C ALA A 9 -35.54 6.33 12.02
N ASP A 10 -34.56 7.18 12.32
CA ASP A 10 -33.55 7.63 11.36
C ASP A 10 -32.33 6.71 11.29
N HIS A 11 -32.44 5.49 11.86
CA HIS A 11 -31.40 4.45 11.88
C HIS A 11 -30.04 4.94 12.42
N SER A 12 -30.04 6.04 13.17
CA SER A 12 -28.85 6.75 13.65
C SER A 12 -28.15 6.06 14.82
N ASP A 13 -28.77 5.02 15.37
CA ASP A 13 -28.24 4.17 16.44
C ASP A 13 -27.31 3.06 15.93
N GLU A 14 -27.34 2.73 14.64
CA GLU A 14 -26.53 1.68 14.00
C GLU A 14 -25.58 2.10 12.84
N PRO A 15 -25.47 3.37 12.41
CA PRO A 15 -24.66 3.68 11.25
C PRO A 15 -23.20 3.42 11.62
N ALA A 16 -22.50 2.72 10.74
CA ALA A 16 -21.12 2.31 10.94
C ALA A 16 -20.26 3.49 11.44
N HIS A 17 -20.46 4.68 10.89
CA HIS A 17 -19.68 5.86 11.25
C HIS A 17 -19.85 6.40 12.69
N ILE A 18 -20.92 6.01 13.40
CA ILE A 18 -21.21 6.43 14.79
C ILE A 18 -21.01 5.24 15.75
N CYS A 19 -21.21 4.03 15.25
CA CYS A 19 -21.09 2.78 15.99
C CYS A 19 -19.65 2.20 16.02
N LEU A 20 -18.72 2.75 15.23
CA LEU A 20 -17.30 2.35 15.11
C LEU A 20 -16.39 2.61 16.33
N LYS A 21 -16.93 2.59 17.55
CA LYS A 21 -16.11 2.58 18.77
C LYS A 21 -16.62 1.59 19.82
N ARG A 22 -16.57 0.30 19.50
CA ARG A 22 -16.10 -0.69 20.48
C ARG A 22 -15.09 -1.63 19.85
N PRO A 23 -13.83 -1.64 20.36
CA PRO A 23 -12.75 -2.43 19.79
C PRO A 23 -12.87 -3.89 20.23
N ASN A 24 -12.27 -4.76 19.42
CA ASN A 24 -11.93 -6.16 19.69
C ASN A 24 -12.91 -7.23 19.20
N PHE A 25 -13.03 -7.36 17.87
CA PHE A 25 -12.83 -8.69 17.27
C PHE A 25 -11.69 -8.62 16.26
N ASN A 26 -10.79 -9.57 16.42
CA ASN A 26 -9.44 -9.61 15.89
C ASN A 26 -9.44 -10.00 14.41
N ASN A 27 -9.31 -9.01 13.54
CA ASN A 27 -8.58 -8.99 12.27
C ASN A 27 -9.05 -7.73 11.54
N LEU A 28 -8.17 -6.73 11.44
CA LEU A 28 -8.40 -5.55 10.60
C LEU A 28 -8.42 -5.98 9.12
N GLN A 29 -9.53 -6.57 8.65
CA GLN A 29 -9.87 -6.62 7.24
C GLN A 29 -10.59 -5.32 6.85
N LEU A 30 -10.01 -4.16 7.22
CA LEU A 30 -10.27 -2.90 6.51
C LEU A 30 -9.45 -2.89 5.20
N MET A 31 -9.62 -3.95 4.43
CA MET A 31 -9.00 -4.16 3.12
C MET A 31 -10.06 -4.29 2.03
N GLU A 32 -11.16 -3.54 2.11
CA GLU A 32 -12.24 -3.70 1.14
C GLU A 32 -12.76 -2.36 0.58
N ILE A 33 -11.96 -1.28 0.55
CA ILE A 33 -12.24 -0.16 -0.39
C ILE A 33 -10.96 0.54 -0.86
N SER A 34 -10.06 -0.21 -1.50
CA SER A 34 -9.27 0.31 -2.64
C SER A 34 -8.50 -0.86 -3.23
N ASN A 35 -8.93 -1.31 -4.41
CA ASN A 35 -8.11 -2.08 -5.33
C ASN A 35 -7.00 -1.16 -5.89
N SER A 36 -6.12 -0.73 -4.99
CA SER A 36 -4.92 0.05 -5.27
C SER A 36 -4.01 -0.26 -4.09
N LEU A 37 -2.97 -1.05 -4.35
CA LEU A 37 -1.95 -1.39 -3.35
C LEU A 37 -1.47 -0.06 -2.72
N LYS A 38 -1.96 0.24 -1.52
CA LYS A 38 -1.58 1.43 -0.75
C LYS A 38 -0.20 1.15 -0.20
N CYS A 39 0.79 1.37 -1.05
CA CYS A 39 2.16 1.45 -0.61
C CYS A 39 2.25 2.61 0.40
N PRO A 40 3.01 2.45 1.49
CA PRO A 40 3.42 3.58 2.31
C PRO A 40 3.96 4.71 1.42
N GLU A 41 3.81 5.98 1.82
CA GLU A 41 4.29 7.12 1.01
C GLU A 41 5.76 7.02 0.60
N SER A 42 6.58 6.27 1.34
CA SER A 42 7.99 6.02 1.07
C SER A 42 8.29 4.75 0.27
N TRP A 43 7.28 4.04 -0.22
CA TRP A 43 7.45 2.76 -0.93
C TRP A 43 7.09 2.91 -2.40
N PHE A 44 7.89 2.28 -3.25
CA PHE A 44 7.68 2.22 -4.68
C PHE A 44 6.69 1.12 -5.02
N LYS A 45 5.67 1.45 -5.80
CA LYS A 45 4.73 0.46 -6.31
C LYS A 45 5.23 -0.07 -7.65
N CYS A 46 5.33 -1.40 -7.75
CA CYS A 46 5.51 -2.08 -9.03
C CYS A 46 4.53 -1.57 -10.09
N SER A 47 4.94 -1.56 -11.36
CA SER A 47 4.05 -1.16 -12.47
C SER A 47 2.84 -2.09 -12.60
N ASP A 48 3.03 -3.39 -12.40
CA ASP A 48 1.96 -4.38 -12.33
C ASP A 48 1.13 -4.28 -11.04
N SER A 49 1.49 -3.37 -10.13
CA SER A 49 0.87 -3.22 -8.82
C SER A 49 0.79 -4.55 -8.06
N SER A 50 1.71 -5.49 -8.32
CA SER A 50 1.76 -6.79 -7.65
C SER A 50 2.46 -6.72 -6.29
N LYS A 51 3.42 -5.80 -6.11
CA LYS A 51 4.04 -5.53 -4.81
C LYS A 51 4.48 -4.08 -4.61
N CYS A 52 4.66 -3.74 -3.34
CA CYS A 52 5.36 -2.52 -2.92
C CYS A 52 6.79 -2.88 -2.49
N LEU A 53 7.74 -2.08 -2.94
CA LEU A 53 9.15 -2.18 -2.63
C LEU A 53 9.58 -0.98 -1.80
N ARG A 54 10.53 -1.18 -0.90
CA ARG A 54 11.20 -0.08 -0.22
C ARG A 54 12.07 0.66 -1.22
N SER A 55 12.33 1.96 -1.03
CA SER A 55 13.21 2.74 -1.91
C SER A 55 14.61 2.12 -2.07
N ASN A 56 15.08 1.33 -1.09
CA ASN A 56 16.36 0.62 -1.16
C ASN A 56 16.36 -0.62 -2.07
N LEU A 57 15.18 -1.11 -2.46
CA LEU A 57 14.97 -2.24 -3.37
C LEU A 57 14.54 -1.75 -4.77
N VAL A 58 14.63 -0.45 -5.00
CA VAL A 58 14.44 0.15 -6.32
C VAL A 58 15.82 0.56 -6.77
N CYS A 59 16.21 0.19 -7.99
CA CYS A 59 17.54 0.47 -8.50
C CYS A 59 18.69 -0.20 -7.74
N ASP A 60 18.45 -1.38 -7.19
CA ASP A 60 19.42 -2.16 -6.42
C ASP A 60 20.16 -3.22 -7.26
N GLN A 61 19.85 -3.31 -8.56
CA GLN A 61 20.34 -4.32 -9.52
C GLN A 61 19.70 -5.70 -9.39
N TYR A 62 18.74 -5.89 -8.49
CA TYR A 62 17.96 -7.11 -8.43
C TYR A 62 16.56 -6.87 -8.97
N LYS A 63 16.11 -7.81 -9.81
CA LYS A 63 14.74 -7.82 -10.30
C LYS A 63 13.83 -8.28 -9.17
N ASP A 64 13.42 -7.33 -8.35
CA ASP A 64 12.47 -7.56 -7.31
C ASP A 64 11.08 -7.71 -7.95
N CYS A 65 10.63 -6.74 -8.74
CA CYS A 65 9.29 -6.78 -9.31
C CYS A 65 9.09 -7.94 -10.29
N GLY A 66 7.88 -8.52 -10.36
CA GLY A 66 7.56 -9.60 -11.31
C GLY A 66 7.87 -9.21 -12.76
N ASP A 67 7.53 -7.97 -13.11
CA ASP A 67 7.81 -7.36 -14.42
C ASP A 67 9.20 -6.70 -14.50
N GLY A 68 9.89 -6.53 -13.36
CA GLY A 68 11.19 -5.83 -13.29
C GLY A 68 11.08 -4.32 -13.44
N SER A 69 9.89 -3.77 -13.19
CA SER A 69 9.64 -2.33 -13.25
C SER A 69 10.38 -1.54 -12.17
N ASP A 70 11.06 -2.18 -11.23
CA ASP A 70 11.95 -1.60 -10.23
C ASP A 70 13.37 -1.34 -10.75
N GLU A 71 13.77 -2.04 -11.82
CA GLU A 71 15.09 -1.96 -12.47
C GLU A 71 15.00 -1.53 -13.94
N ALA A 72 13.93 -0.82 -14.33
CA ALA A 72 13.73 -0.38 -15.71
C ALA A 72 14.57 0.87 -16.05
N GLU A 73 14.47 1.36 -17.29
CA GLU A 73 15.29 2.46 -17.84
C GLU A 73 15.30 3.75 -17.00
N PHE A 74 14.24 4.06 -16.24
CA PHE A 74 14.22 5.22 -15.34
C PHE A 74 15.32 5.14 -14.27
N CYS A 75 15.75 3.94 -13.94
CA CYS A 75 16.80 3.69 -12.98
C CYS A 75 18.16 4.27 -13.41
N HIS A 76 18.40 4.37 -14.72
CA HIS A 76 19.60 5.02 -15.27
C HIS A 76 19.65 6.52 -14.97
N PHE A 77 18.49 7.15 -14.72
CA PHE A 77 18.39 8.57 -14.37
C PHE A 77 18.43 8.82 -12.86
N PHE A 78 17.98 7.85 -12.05
CA PHE A 78 17.90 7.93 -10.59
C PHE A 78 19.15 7.46 -9.86
N LYS A 79 20.30 7.36 -10.53
CA LYS A 79 21.60 7.13 -9.87
C LYS A 79 22.16 8.46 -9.33
N PRO A 80 21.97 8.85 -8.05
CA PRO A 80 22.87 9.80 -7.42
C PRO A 80 24.23 9.12 -7.29
N ALA A 81 25.18 9.57 -8.11
CA ALA A 81 26.63 9.34 -8.10
C ALA A 81 27.22 8.52 -6.93
N SER A 82 26.89 7.22 -6.84
CA SER A 82 27.48 6.28 -5.89
C SER A 82 27.58 4.86 -6.46
N SER A 83 27.67 4.77 -7.79
CA SER A 83 28.37 3.66 -8.43
C SER A 83 29.32 4.26 -9.46
N PRO A 84 30.65 4.28 -9.20
CA PRO A 84 31.60 4.45 -10.28
C PRO A 84 31.50 3.20 -11.17
N SER A 85 30.59 3.21 -12.14
CA SER A 85 30.67 2.28 -13.25
C SER A 85 31.78 2.78 -14.16
N THR A 86 33.03 2.52 -13.76
CA THR A 86 34.18 2.57 -14.66
C THR A 86 34.41 1.18 -15.23
N VAL A 87 34.89 1.18 -16.49
CA VAL A 87 35.40 0.07 -17.32
C VAL A 87 34.29 -0.68 -18.06
N TYR A 88 34.19 -0.58 -19.40
CA TYR A 88 35.26 -0.70 -20.42
C TYR A 88 35.11 0.34 -21.55
#